data_AF-A0A931WPA2-F1
#
_entry.id   AF-A0A931WPA2-F1
#
_cell.length_a   1.000
_cell.length_b   1.000
_cell.length_c   1.000
_cell.angle_alpha   90.00
_cell.angle_beta   90.00
_cell.angle_gamma   90.00
#
_symmetry.space_group_name_H-M   'P 1'
#
loop_
_entity.id
_entity.type
_entity.pdbx_description
1 polymer ?
#
loop_
_entity_poly.entity_id
_entity_poly.type
_entity_poly.pdbx_seq_one_letter_code
_entity_poly.pdbx_strand_id
1 'polypeptide(L)'
;MRQSPRNAGNHRHAHRVIASLNREQVDYLDQLGKDAQFSSGLKLSRTQILAAMVNALKRLNLTGEGISTAEQFEQRIVDAMMHKMRGRRA
;
A
#
# COMPACT_ATOMS: atom_id res chain seq x y z
N MET A 1 38.24 -8.67 30.71
CA MET A 1 37.53 -8.85 29.42
C MET A 1 36.13 -8.26 29.55
N ARG A 2 35.90 -7.06 29.00
CA ARG A 2 34.57 -6.43 28.96
C ARG A 2 33.87 -6.92 27.70
N GLN A 3 32.73 -7.59 27.87
CA GLN A 3 31.89 -8.04 26.77
C GLN A 3 31.21 -6.82 26.12
N SER A 4 31.38 -6.67 24.82
CA SER A 4 30.66 -5.68 24.00
C SER A 4 29.17 -6.08 23.90
N PRO A 5 28.22 -5.15 24.06
CA PRO A 5 26.81 -5.47 23.84
C PRO A 5 26.55 -5.72 22.36
N ARG A 6 25.92 -6.86 22.06
CA ARG A 6 25.41 -7.20 20.72
C ARG A 6 24.47 -6.09 20.26
N ASN A 7 24.87 -5.40 19.19
CA ASN A 7 24.06 -4.40 18.51
C ASN A 7 22.82 -5.10 17.92
N ALA A 8 21.66 -4.90 18.54
CA ALA A 8 20.38 -5.40 18.08
C ALA A 8 19.97 -4.63 16.80
N GLY A 9 20.51 -5.07 15.67
CA GLY A 9 20.11 -4.61 14.35
C GLY A 9 18.68 -5.05 14.05
N ASN A 10 17.70 -4.24 14.46
CA ASN A 10 16.29 -4.40 14.09
C ASN A 10 16.14 -3.98 12.61
N HIS A 11 16.69 -4.79 11.70
CA HIS A 11 16.37 -4.71 10.29
C HIS A 11 14.90 -5.06 10.15
N ARG A 12 14.04 -4.06 9.94
CA ARG A 12 12.70 -4.29 9.37
C ARG A 12 12.90 -4.91 8.00
N HIS A 13 13.03 -6.23 7.96
CA HIS A 13 13.33 -6.97 6.74
C HIS A 13 12.20 -6.72 5.74
N ALA A 14 12.52 -6.02 4.67
CA ALA A 14 11.63 -5.90 3.52
C ALA A 14 11.46 -7.30 2.94
N HIS A 15 10.25 -7.85 3.04
CA HIS A 15 9.94 -9.15 2.45
C HIS A 15 9.63 -8.92 0.97
N ARG A 16 10.35 -9.64 0.09
CA ARG A 16 10.10 -9.57 -1.35
C ARG A 16 8.83 -10.35 -1.66
N VAL A 17 7.83 -9.64 -2.17
CA VAL A 17 6.61 -10.23 -2.71
C VAL A 17 6.70 -10.20 -4.23
N ILE A 18 6.45 -11.34 -4.88
CA ILE A 18 6.30 -11.42 -6.33
C ILE A 18 4.80 -11.36 -6.61
N ALA A 19 4.36 -10.30 -7.30
CA ALA A 19 2.98 -10.13 -7.72
C ALA A 19 2.92 -10.14 -9.24
N SER A 20 1.95 -10.86 -9.79
CA SER A 20 1.62 -10.85 -11.21
C SER A 20 0.54 -9.80 -11.42
N LEU A 21 0.89 -8.73 -12.15
CA LEU A 21 -0.02 -7.67 -12.54
C LEU A 21 -0.08 -7.63 -14.07
N ASN A 22 -1.25 -7.31 -14.61
CA ASN A 22 -1.39 -7.11 -16.05
C ASN A 22 -0.75 -5.77 -16.47
N ARG A 23 -0.63 -5.55 -17.79
CA ARG A 23 0.03 -4.34 -18.32
C ARG A 23 -0.68 -3.07 -17.88
N GLU A 24 -2.00 -3.04 -17.89
CA GLU A 24 -2.81 -1.88 -17.51
C GLU A 24 -2.60 -1.49 -16.04
N GLN A 25 -2.52 -2.47 -15.13
CA GLN A 25 -2.22 -2.26 -13.72
C GLN A 25 -0.82 -1.70 -13.51
N VAL A 26 0.18 -2.21 -14.25
CA VAL A 26 1.56 -1.70 -14.18
C VAL A 26 1.64 -0.27 -14.72
N ASP A 27 0.98 0.01 -15.85
CA ASP A 27 0.94 1.33 -16.46
C ASP A 27 0.25 2.34 -15.53
N TYR A 28 -0.81 1.93 -14.83
CA TYR A 28 -1.46 2.76 -13.80
C TYR A 28 -0.52 3.09 -12.63
N LEU A 29 0.23 2.10 -12.12
CA LEU A 29 1.23 2.35 -11.06
C LEU A 29 2.32 3.32 -11.51
N ASP A 30 2.77 3.21 -12.77
CA ASP A 30 3.75 4.12 -13.34
C ASP A 30 3.19 5.54 -13.52
N GLN A 31 1.93 5.65 -13.93
CA GLN A 31 1.25 6.94 -14.07
C GLN A 31 1.14 7.65 -12.72
N LEU A 32 0.74 6.95 -11.66
CA LEU A 32 0.73 7.50 -10.29
C LEU A 32 2.10 8.01 -9.86
N GLY A 33 3.16 7.26 -10.18
CA GLY A 33 4.54 7.67 -9.87
C GLY A 33 4.96 8.92 -10.63
N LYS A 34 4.60 9.02 -11.92
CA LYS A 34 4.82 10.20 -12.75
C LYS A 34 4.04 11.39 -12.23
N ASP A 35 2.76 11.23 -11.92
CA ASP A 35 1.90 12.29 -11.43
C ASP A 35 2.44 12.88 -10.13
N ALA A 36 2.89 12.04 -9.19
CA ALA A 36 3.56 12.49 -7.97
C ALA A 36 4.85 13.26 -8.27
N GLN A 37 5.65 12.79 -9.22
CA GLN A 37 6.90 13.44 -9.63
C GLN A 37 6.63 14.80 -10.30
N PHE A 38 5.63 14.90 -11.18
CA PHE A 38 5.28 16.14 -11.87
C PHE A 38 4.58 17.14 -10.95
N SER A 39 3.73 16.68 -10.03
CA SER A 39 2.98 17.56 -9.13
C SER A 39 3.80 18.06 -7.94
N SER A 40 4.65 17.20 -7.36
CA SER A 40 5.32 17.47 -6.09
C SER A 40 6.85 17.32 -6.13
N GLY A 41 7.42 16.92 -7.28
CA GLY A 41 8.84 16.57 -7.40
C GLY A 41 9.22 15.24 -6.75
N LEU A 42 8.28 14.56 -6.07
CA LEU A 42 8.54 13.31 -5.36
C LEU A 42 8.46 12.11 -6.31
N LYS A 43 9.58 11.42 -6.49
CA LYS A 43 9.62 10.16 -7.24
C LYS A 43 9.08 9.01 -6.38
N LEU A 44 7.89 8.51 -6.72
CA LEU A 44 7.34 7.31 -6.12
C LEU A 44 7.65 6.09 -7.00
N SER A 45 8.36 5.11 -6.44
CA SER A 45 8.54 3.81 -7.10
C SER A 45 7.30 2.93 -6.97
N ARG A 46 7.12 1.97 -7.88
CA ARG A 46 6.02 0.99 -7.84
C ARG A 46 5.90 0.32 -6.47
N THR A 47 7.02 -0.05 -5.84
CA THR A 47 7.05 -0.67 -4.52
C THR A 47 6.58 0.28 -3.42
N GLN A 48 6.92 1.56 -3.47
CA GLN A 48 6.43 2.56 -2.52
C GLN A 48 4.92 2.78 -2.68
N ILE A 49 4.43 2.80 -3.92
CA ILE A 49 2.99 2.91 -4.20
C ILE A 49 2.24 1.70 -3.64
N LEU A 50 2.71 0.48 -3.92
CA LEU A 50 2.13 -0.75 -3.37
C LEU A 50 2.17 -0.76 -1.83
N ALA A 51 3.29 -0.37 -1.23
CA ALA A 51 3.40 -0.27 0.23
C ALA A 51 2.44 0.77 0.81
N ALA A 52 2.27 1.92 0.15
CA ALA A 52 1.33 2.96 0.55
C ALA A 52 -0.12 2.46 0.47
N MET A 53 -0.48 1.73 -0.60
CA MET A 53 -1.78 1.08 -0.75
C MET A 53 -2.04 0.09 0.40
N VAL A 54 -1.11 -0.82 0.68
CA VAL A 54 -1.25 -1.77 1.80
C VAL A 54 -1.42 -1.06 3.14
N ASN A 55 -0.62 -0.01 3.39
CA ASN A 55 -0.75 0.79 4.61
C ASN A 55 -2.10 1.52 4.69
N ALA A 56 -2.63 2.01 3.56
CA ALA A 56 -3.96 2.62 3.51
C ALA A 56 -5.05 1.60 3.84
N LEU A 57 -4.99 0.40 3.26
CA LEU A 57 -5.92 -0.70 3.56
C LEU A 57 -5.89 -1.06 5.05
N LYS A 58 -4.70 -1.16 5.65
CA LYS A 58 -4.56 -1.38 7.10
C LYS A 58 -5.20 -0.26 7.92
N ARG A 59 -5.04 1.01 7.52
CA ARG A 59 -5.66 2.17 8.20
C ARG A 59 -7.18 2.23 8.04
N LEU A 60 -7.73 1.52 7.06
CA LEU A 60 -9.17 1.37 6.87
C LEU A 60 -9.74 0.21 7.68
N ASN A 61 -8.90 -0.53 8.43
CA ASN A 61 -9.28 -1.75 9.15
C ASN A 61 -10.06 -2.73 8.27
N LEU A 62 -9.72 -2.79 6.98
CA LEU A 62 -10.35 -3.70 6.03
C LEU A 62 -9.94 -5.13 6.37
N THR A 63 -10.93 -5.99 6.59
CA THR A 63 -10.75 -7.42 6.81
C THR A 63 -11.18 -8.22 5.58
N GLY A 64 -10.48 -9.34 5.35
CA GLY A 64 -10.86 -10.34 4.34
C GLY A 64 -12.02 -11.25 4.77
N GLU A 65 -12.64 -10.96 5.90
CA GLU A 65 -13.67 -11.81 6.49
C GLU A 65 -14.95 -11.76 5.65
N GLY A 66 -15.43 -12.93 5.20
CA GLY A 66 -16.60 -13.05 4.35
C GLY A 66 -16.38 -12.66 2.88
N ILE A 67 -15.12 -12.58 2.43
CA ILE A 67 -14.79 -12.31 1.02
C ILE A 67 -14.50 -13.61 0.30
N SER A 68 -15.28 -13.90 -0.75
CA SER A 68 -15.15 -15.12 -1.53
C SER A 68 -14.53 -14.89 -2.91
N THR A 69 -14.51 -13.65 -3.41
CA THR A 69 -13.93 -13.30 -4.71
C THR A 69 -13.07 -12.03 -4.63
N ALA A 70 -12.14 -11.88 -5.57
CA ALA A 70 -11.30 -10.68 -5.68
C ALA A 70 -12.14 -9.41 -5.96
N GLU A 71 -13.20 -9.53 -6.74
CA GLU A 71 -14.12 -8.42 -7.06
C GLU A 71 -14.88 -7.94 -5.82
N GLN A 72 -15.32 -8.85 -4.96
CA GLN A 72 -15.94 -8.49 -3.68
C GLN A 72 -14.97 -7.72 -2.78
N PHE A 73 -13.69 -8.09 -2.81
CA PHE A 73 -12.67 -7.34 -2.08
C PHE A 73 -12.49 -5.94 -2.65
N GLU A 74 -12.40 -5.81 -3.96
CA GLU A 74 -12.27 -4.52 -4.64
C GLU A 74 -13.44 -3.60 -4.29
N GLN A 75 -14.68 -4.10 -4.40
CA GLN A 75 -15.87 -3.32 -4.04
C GLN A 75 -15.83 -2.87 -2.58
N ARG A 76 -15.45 -3.76 -1.65
CA ARG A 76 -15.34 -3.43 -0.22
C ARG A 76 -14.29 -2.34 0.04
N ILE A 77 -13.17 -2.35 -0.69
CA ILE A 77 -12.14 -1.30 -0.61
C ILE A 77 -12.74 0.04 -1.04
N VAL A 78 -13.42 0.07 -2.18
CA VAL A 78 -14.07 1.27 -2.72
C VAL A 78 -15.09 1.82 -1.73
N ASP A 79 -15.96 0.95 -1.19
CA ASP A 79 -17.00 1.34 -0.23
C ASP A 79 -16.39 1.94 1.04
N ALA A 80 -15.33 1.32 1.59
CA ALA A 80 -14.64 1.83 2.78
C ALA A 80 -13.98 3.20 2.53
N MET A 81 -13.41 3.42 1.35
CA MET A 81 -12.84 4.71 0.97
C MET A 81 -13.92 5.79 0.84
N MET A 82 -15.03 5.47 0.17
CA MET A 82 -16.16 6.39 -0.02
C MET A 82 -16.83 6.76 1.31
N HIS A 83 -17.03 5.77 2.21
CA HIS A 83 -17.61 6.01 3.53
C HIS A 83 -16.73 6.95 4.38
N LYS A 84 -15.41 6.75 4.35
CA LYS A 84 -14.47 7.64 5.06
C LYS A 84 -14.44 9.07 4.51
N MET A 85 -14.62 9.24 3.19
CA MET A 85 -14.74 10.57 2.59
C MET A 85 -16.04 11.28 2.98
N ARG A 86 -17.14 10.54 3.13
CA ARG A 86 -18.43 11.09 3.58
C ARG A 86 -18.41 11.52 5.05
N GLY A 87 -17.75 10.77 5.92
CA GLY A 87 -17.61 11.11 7.35
C GLY A 87 -16.72 12.31 7.66
N ARG A 88 -16.05 12.91 6.65
CA ARG A 88 -15.18 14.10 6.79
C ARG A 88 -15.85 15.42 6.38
N ARG A 89 -17.13 15.38 6.04
CA ARG A 89 -17.95 16.53 5.63
C ARG A 89 -18.99 16.96 6.67
N ALA A 90 -18.84 16.54 7.93
CA ALA A 90 -19.62 17.03 9.06
C ALA A 90 -18.70 17.81 10.01
#